data_AF-A0A6N7BDX5-F1
#
_entry.id   AF-A0A6N7BDX5-F1
#
_cell.length_a   1.000
_cell.length_b   1.000
_cell.length_c   1.000
_cell.angle_alpha   90.00
_cell.angle_beta   90.00
_cell.angle_gamma   90.00
#
_symmetry.space_group_name_H-M   'P 1'
#
loop_
_entity.id
_entity.type
_entity.pdbx_description
1 polymer ?
#
loop_
_entity_poly.entity_id
_entity_poly.type
_entity_poly.pdbx_seq_one_letter_code
_entity_poly.pdbx_strand_id
1 'polypeptide(L)'
;MNNFKLSFLAIFTFFLAVVNAQSKVDTINSSNNELLTSKLTEFSKEYLVYRADSTKSRKNIGDIWKREAKFSKFNNKEAVEFTWQR
;
A
#
# COMPACT_ATOMS: atom_id res chain seq x y z
N MET A 1 -26.34 32.64 -12.87
CA MET A 1 -26.27 31.89 -11.60
C MET A 1 -25.39 32.69 -10.65
N ASN A 2 -25.89 33.07 -9.47
CA ASN A 2 -25.19 34.00 -8.57
C ASN A 2 -23.84 33.42 -8.11
N ASN A 3 -22.76 34.22 -8.11
CA ASN A 3 -21.41 33.77 -7.74
C ASN A 3 -21.38 33.07 -6.38
N PHE A 4 -22.21 33.51 -5.43
CA PHE A 4 -22.40 32.88 -4.12
C PHE A 4 -22.87 31.43 -4.20
N LYS A 5 -23.81 31.11 -5.11
CA LYS A 5 -24.31 29.73 -5.30
C LYS A 5 -23.23 28.82 -5.89
N LEU A 6 -22.39 29.37 -6.77
CA LEU A 6 -21.29 28.65 -7.39
C LEU A 6 -20.19 28.31 -6.37
N SER A 7 -19.83 29.29 -5.52
CA SER A 7 -18.86 29.09 -4.43
C SER A 7 -19.36 28.09 -3.39
N PHE A 8 -20.64 28.17 -3.01
CA PHE A 8 -21.23 27.22 -2.06
C PHE A 8 -21.21 25.78 -2.60
N LEU A 9 -21.58 25.59 -3.87
CA LEU A 9 -21.57 24.28 -4.50
C LEU A 9 -20.16 23.69 -4.59
N ALA A 10 -19.16 24.51 -4.93
CA ALA A 10 -17.76 24.10 -5.00
C ALA A 10 -17.20 23.68 -3.63
N ILE A 11 -17.52 24.43 -2.57
CA ILE A 11 -17.12 24.08 -1.21
C ILE A 11 -17.80 22.78 -0.77
N PHE A 12 -19.09 22.63 -1.04
CA PHE A 12 -19.85 21.43 -0.68
C PHE A 12 -19.32 20.17 -1.39
N THR A 13 -18.98 20.28 -2.68
CA THR A 13 -18.37 19.16 -3.43
C THR A 13 -16.96 18.85 -2.94
N PHE A 14 -16.17 19.85 -2.56
CA PHE A 14 -14.86 19.64 -1.96
C PHE A 14 -14.95 18.88 -0.62
N PHE A 15 -15.89 19.25 0.26
CA PHE A 15 -16.12 18.52 1.51
C PHE A 15 -16.53 17.06 1.29
N LEU A 16 -17.39 16.79 0.32
CA LEU A 16 -17.78 15.41 -0.02
C LEU A 16 -16.58 14.58 -0.54
N ALA A 17 -15.65 15.20 -1.27
CA ALA A 17 -14.44 14.52 -1.74
C ALA A 17 -13.49 14.16 -0.59
N VAL A 18 -13.35 15.04 0.42
CA VAL A 18 -12.47 14.81 1.58
C VAL A 18 -12.98 13.69 2.48
N VAL A 19 -14.31 13.54 2.66
CA VAL A 19 -14.88 12.49 3.52
C VAL A 19 -14.62 11.07 2.98
N ASN A 20 -14.43 10.93 1.66
CA ASN A 20 -14.13 9.64 1.02
C ASN A 20 -12.62 9.34 0.94
N ALA A 21 -11.75 10.27 1.36
CA ALA A 21 -10.32 10.06 1.40
C ALA A 21 -9.93 9.23 2.63
N GLN A 22 -10.26 7.94 2.62
CA GLN A 22 -9.75 7.01 3.63
C GLN A 22 -8.31 6.63 3.29
N SER A 23 -7.37 6.97 4.18
CA SER A 23 -6.00 6.47 4.12
C SER A 23 -6.00 4.95 4.25
N LYS A 24 -5.19 4.27 3.44
CA LYS A 24 -5.02 2.82 3.52
C LYS A 24 -4.44 2.48 4.90
N VAL A 25 -5.20 1.72 5.70
CA VAL A 25 -4.80 1.31 7.05
C VAL A 25 -3.49 0.55 6.99
N ASP A 26 -2.58 0.87 7.91
CA ASP A 26 -1.25 0.28 7.94
C ASP A 26 -1.33 -1.23 8.11
N THR A 27 -0.51 -1.97 7.36
CA THR A 27 -0.54 -3.44 7.35
C THR A 27 0.25 -4.04 8.53
N ILE A 28 0.99 -3.20 9.24
CA ILE A 28 1.79 -3.56 10.42
C ILE A 28 1.18 -2.88 11.64
N ASN A 29 0.98 -3.63 12.71
CA ASN A 29 0.62 -3.09 14.01
C ASN A 29 1.85 -2.40 14.62
N SER A 30 1.81 -1.08 14.75
CA SER A 30 2.92 -0.29 15.26
C SER A 30 3.27 -0.56 16.74
N SER A 31 2.35 -1.15 17.51
CA SER A 31 2.59 -1.44 18.93
C SER A 31 3.41 -2.71 19.17
N ASN A 32 3.28 -3.70 18.30
CA ASN A 32 3.94 -5.01 18.46
C ASN A 32 4.74 -5.46 17.22
N ASN A 33 4.79 -4.63 16.16
CA ASN A 33 5.40 -4.92 14.87
C ASN A 33 4.88 -6.19 14.17
N GLU A 34 3.71 -6.69 14.58
CA GLU A 34 3.10 -7.84 13.94
C GLU A 34 2.33 -7.44 12.69
N LEU A 35 2.30 -8.35 11.73
CA LEU A 35 1.54 -8.19 10.51
C LEU A 35 0.04 -8.38 10.80
N LEU A 36 -0.77 -7.37 10.48
CA LEU A 36 -2.23 -7.45 10.61
C LEU A 36 -2.80 -8.17 9.39
N THR A 37 -2.93 -9.50 9.49
CA THR A 37 -3.45 -10.33 8.38
C THR A 37 -4.86 -9.94 7.95
N SER A 38 -5.70 -9.46 8.87
CA SER A 38 -7.04 -8.93 8.57
C SER A 38 -7.06 -7.64 7.74
N LYS A 39 -5.91 -6.97 7.62
CA LYS A 39 -5.72 -5.75 6.82
C LYS A 39 -4.89 -5.99 5.56
N LEU A 40 -4.36 -7.20 5.37
CA LEU A 40 -3.72 -7.59 4.12
C LEU A 40 -4.78 -7.70 3.03
N THR A 41 -4.41 -7.27 1.84
CA THR A 41 -5.17 -7.47 0.61
C THR A 41 -4.27 -8.19 -0.36
N GLU A 42 -4.84 -9.00 -1.26
CA GLU A 42 -4.06 -9.47 -2.39
C GLU A 42 -3.58 -8.27 -3.21
N PHE A 43 -2.32 -8.33 -3.64
CA PHE A 43 -1.76 -7.26 -4.46
C PHE A 43 -0.67 -7.78 -5.37
N SER A 44 -0.41 -6.98 -6.40
CA SER A 44 0.72 -7.10 -7.29
C SER A 44 1.27 -5.68 -7.48
N LYS A 45 2.50 -5.43 -7.03
CA LYS A 45 3.14 -4.11 -7.10
C LYS A 45 4.57 -4.22 -7.59
N GLU A 46 5.00 -3.23 -8.36
CA GLU A 46 6.37 -3.09 -8.83
C GLU A 46 7.18 -2.25 -7.83
N TYR A 47 8.42 -2.67 -7.62
CA TYR A 47 9.37 -2.05 -6.70
C TYR A 47 10.70 -1.89 -7.41
N LEU A 48 11.31 -0.71 -7.23
CA LEU A 48 12.69 -0.50 -7.62
C LEU A 48 13.61 -1.07 -6.54
N VAL A 49 14.25 -2.19 -6.84
CA VAL A 49 15.09 -2.96 -5.92
C VAL A 49 16.55 -2.66 -6.19
N TYR A 50 17.30 -2.41 -5.12
CA TYR A 50 18.75 -2.20 -5.19
C TYR A 50 19.46 -3.16 -4.25
N ARG A 51 20.64 -3.61 -4.67
CA ARG A 51 21.56 -4.33 -3.78
C ARG A 51 22.46 -3.32 -3.08
N ALA A 52 22.48 -3.40 -1.76
CA ALA A 52 23.40 -2.67 -0.92
C ALA A 52 24.28 -3.66 -0.14
N ASP A 53 25.51 -3.27 0.16
CA ASP A 53 26.37 -4.04 1.08
C ASP A 53 26.04 -3.74 2.55
N SER A 54 26.79 -4.36 3.48
CA SER A 54 26.66 -4.10 4.93
C SER A 54 26.92 -2.65 5.32
N THR A 55 27.64 -1.88 4.50
CA THR A 55 27.86 -0.43 4.69
C THR A 55 26.74 0.41 4.09
N LYS A 56 25.66 -0.23 3.60
CA LYS A 56 24.51 0.39 2.94
C LYS A 56 24.88 1.17 1.66
N SER A 57 26.06 0.92 1.10
CA SER A 57 26.47 1.54 -0.16
C SER A 57 25.77 0.83 -1.31
N ARG A 58 25.13 1.61 -2.22
CA ARG A 58 24.42 1.05 -3.38
C ARG A 58 25.46 0.53 -4.37
N LYS A 59 25.44 -0.77 -4.65
CA LYS A 59 26.45 -1.41 -5.53
C LYS A 59 26.03 -1.58 -6.98
N ASN A 60 24.75 -1.40 -7.34
CA ASN A 60 24.29 -1.67 -8.70
C ASN A 60 23.16 -0.73 -9.18
N ILE A 61 22.94 -0.72 -10.49
CA ILE A 61 21.76 -0.11 -11.13
C ILE A 61 20.52 -0.85 -10.60
N GLY A 62 19.52 -0.08 -10.16
CA GLY A 62 18.29 -0.65 -9.62
C GLY A 62 17.55 -1.44 -10.69
N ASP A 63 16.91 -2.53 -10.27
CA ASP A 63 16.08 -3.36 -11.14
C ASP A 63 14.62 -3.29 -10.68
N ILE A 64 13.68 -3.44 -11.61
CA ILE A 64 12.26 -3.40 -11.27
C ILE A 64 11.81 -4.82 -10.99
N TRP A 65 11.42 -5.09 -9.74
CA TRP A 65 10.88 -6.39 -9.34
C TRP A 65 9.41 -6.25 -9.02
N LYS A 66 8.64 -7.26 -9.38
CA LYS A 66 7.24 -7.39 -9.02
C LYS A 66 7.11 -8.21 -7.75
N ARG A 67 6.41 -7.67 -6.74
CA ARG A 67 6.00 -8.40 -5.55
C ARG A 67 4.52 -8.70 -5.63
N GLU A 68 4.17 -9.97 -5.44
CA GLU A 68 2.79 -10.42 -5.28
C GLU A 68 2.53 -10.89 -3.85
N ALA A 69 1.31 -10.66 -3.37
CA ALA A 69 0.79 -11.23 -2.13
C ALA A 69 -0.53 -11.92 -2.43
N LYS A 70 -0.65 -13.20 -2.05
CA LYS A 70 -1.86 -14.02 -2.24
C LYS A 70 -2.23 -14.72 -0.95
N PHE A 71 -3.52 -14.85 -0.69
CA PHE A 71 -3.99 -15.67 0.44
C PHE A 71 -4.04 -17.13 0.00
N SER A 72 -3.39 -17.99 0.76
CA SER A 72 -3.36 -19.43 0.50
C SER A 72 -3.58 -20.20 1.80
N LYS A 73 -3.61 -21.53 1.70
CA LYS A 73 -3.63 -22.41 2.87
C LYS A 73 -2.33 -23.18 2.93
N PHE A 74 -1.68 -23.15 4.09
CA PHE A 74 -0.50 -23.96 4.39
C PHE A 74 -0.79 -24.82 5.62
N ASN A 75 -0.67 -26.14 5.50
CA ASN A 75 -1.01 -27.09 6.57
C ASN A 75 -2.39 -26.85 7.20
N ASN A 76 -3.43 -26.67 6.36
CA ASN A 76 -4.81 -26.35 6.77
C ASN A 76 -4.99 -25.04 7.57
N LYS A 77 -3.98 -24.18 7.62
CA LYS A 77 -4.07 -22.84 8.21
C LYS A 77 -4.00 -21.78 7.12
N GLU A 78 -4.72 -20.67 7.32
CA GLU A 78 -4.60 -19.51 6.45
C GLU A 78 -3.19 -18.94 6.50
N ALA A 79 -2.64 -18.68 5.33
CA ALA A 79 -1.31 -18.13 5.15
C ALA A 79 -1.35 -17.05 4.06
N VAL A 80 -0.38 -16.14 4.09
CA VAL A 80 -0.17 -15.17 3.02
C VAL A 80 1.16 -15.50 2.37
N GLU A 81 1.11 -15.83 1.09
CA GLU A 81 2.28 -16.11 0.29
C GLU A 81 2.78 -14.82 -0.36
N PHE A 82 4.07 -14.53 -0.17
CA PHE A 82 4.74 -13.42 -0.84
C PHE A 82 5.71 -13.96 -1.89
N THR A 83 5.46 -13.62 -3.14
CA THR A 83 6.31 -14.02 -4.26
C THR A 83 7.01 -12.80 -4.84
N TRP A 84 8.30 -12.94 -5.16
CA TRP A 84 9.07 -11.95 -5.89
C TRP A 84 9.40 -12.48 -7.28
N GLN A 85 9.12 -11.67 -8.29
CA GLN A 85 9.47 -11.92 -9.68
C GLN A 85 10.37 -10.78 -10.14
N ARG A 86 11.51 -11.15 -10.70
CA ARG A 86 12.43 -10.22 -11.36
C ARG A 86 11.98 -10.02 -12.80
#